data_AF-A0A2V9L414-F1
#
_entry.id   AF-A0A2V9L414-F1
#
_cell.length_a   1.000
_cell.length_b   1.000
_cell.length_c   1.000
_cell.angle_alpha   90.00
_cell.angle_beta   90.00
_cell.angle_gamma   90.00
#
_symmetry.space_group_name_H-M   'P 1'
#
loop_
_entity.id
_entity.type
_entity.pdbx_description
1 polymer ?
#
loop_
_entity_poly.entity_id
_entity_poly.type
_entity_poly.pdbx_seq_one_letter_code
_entity_poly.pdbx_strand_id
1 'polypeptide(L)'
;MLTACAAVAPAQDIASFEKRVTVKVLDNGLTVLVCERHEAPVFSFFTHVNVGADREYPGITGLAHMFEHMAFKGTDKIGTRDYADERVALESVEKAYHAYDQERRREVGRDEKKVAELEKAWKDAIAAADQYVKEEEFGEIVEREGGVGLNAFTDSDETAYLYSFPSNRIELWAYLESERFLHPVMR
;
A
#
# COMPACT_ATOMS: atom_id res chain seq x y z
N MET A 1 -47.16 36.45 -12.65
CA MET A 1 -45.95 36.73 -11.83
C MET A 1 -45.67 35.49 -11.00
N LEU A 2 -44.69 34.69 -11.39
CA LEU A 2 -44.15 33.61 -10.56
C LEU A 2 -42.77 34.09 -10.08
N THR A 3 -42.66 34.41 -8.80
CA THR A 3 -41.38 34.81 -8.20
C THR A 3 -40.65 33.53 -7.79
N ALA A 4 -39.58 33.19 -8.51
CA ALA A 4 -38.69 32.12 -8.12
C ALA A 4 -37.74 32.63 -7.02
N CYS A 5 -37.90 32.15 -5.79
CA CYS A 5 -36.87 32.28 -4.77
C CYS A 5 -35.75 31.28 -5.08
N ALA A 6 -34.62 31.76 -5.57
CA ALA A 6 -33.39 31.00 -5.59
C ALA A 6 -32.87 30.89 -4.14
N ALA A 7 -32.94 29.70 -3.55
CA ALA A 7 -32.24 29.41 -2.31
C ALA A 7 -30.74 29.40 -2.61
N VAL A 8 -30.03 30.43 -2.16
CA VAL A 8 -28.57 30.44 -2.17
C VAL A 8 -28.12 29.43 -1.12
N ALA A 9 -27.65 28.26 -1.55
CA ALA A 9 -26.97 27.34 -0.65
C ALA A 9 -25.71 28.06 -0.11
N PRO A 10 -25.51 28.15 1.22
CA PRO A 10 -24.29 28.71 1.75
C PRO A 10 -23.10 27.88 1.26
N ALA A 11 -22.21 28.51 0.49
CA ALA A 11 -20.90 27.98 0.19
C ALA A 11 -20.20 27.68 1.52
N GLN A 12 -19.60 26.49 1.65
CA GLN A 12 -18.81 26.15 2.82
C GLN A 12 -17.67 27.16 2.96
N ASP A 13 -17.70 27.95 4.03
CA ASP A 13 -16.68 28.94 4.34
C ASP A 13 -15.36 28.24 4.73
N ILE A 14 -14.28 28.50 3.98
CA ILE A 14 -12.94 27.93 4.23
C ILE A 14 -12.48 28.26 5.66
N ALA A 15 -12.80 29.44 6.17
CA ALA A 15 -12.43 29.84 7.53
C ALA A 15 -13.16 29.03 8.62
N SER A 16 -14.37 28.55 8.33
CA SER A 16 -15.11 27.62 9.19
C SER A 16 -14.51 26.22 9.17
N PHE A 17 -13.97 25.79 8.02
CA PHE A 17 -13.28 24.50 7.91
C PHE A 17 -11.96 24.51 8.67
N GLU A 18 -11.13 25.55 8.47
CA GLU A 18 -9.84 25.70 9.15
C GLU A 18 -9.98 25.63 10.68
N LYS A 19 -11.01 26.26 11.25
CA LYS A 19 -11.31 26.22 12.70
C LYS A 19 -11.65 24.83 13.23
N ARG A 20 -12.10 23.91 12.38
CA ARG A 20 -12.44 22.52 12.73
C ARG A 20 -11.30 21.55 12.47
N VAL A 21 -10.21 22.01 11.83
CA VAL A 21 -9.03 21.21 11.57
C VAL A 21 -8.04 21.38 12.71
N THR A 22 -7.66 20.28 13.34
CA THR A 22 -6.52 20.21 14.26
C THR A 22 -5.33 19.66 13.52
N VAL A 23 -4.21 20.38 13.55
CA VAL A 23 -2.93 19.94 12.98
C VAL A 23 -2.00 19.56 14.13
N LYS A 24 -1.40 18.37 14.06
CA LYS A 24 -0.42 17.89 15.03
C LYS A 24 0.75 17.23 14.32
N VAL A 25 1.97 17.65 14.65
CA VAL A 25 3.18 16.93 14.29
C VAL A 25 3.55 16.00 15.44
N LEU A 26 3.72 14.71 15.14
CA LEU A 26 4.13 13.69 16.11
C LEU A 26 5.65 13.68 16.26
N ASP A 27 6.15 13.02 17.32
CA ASP A 27 7.59 12.96 17.63
C ASP A 27 8.42 12.28 16.53
N ASN A 28 7.79 11.42 15.71
CA ASN A 28 8.42 10.77 14.56
C ASN A 28 8.37 11.61 13.26
N GLY A 29 7.85 12.84 13.32
CA GLY A 29 7.74 13.75 12.17
C GLY A 29 6.47 13.60 11.35
N LEU A 30 5.59 12.63 11.64
CA LEU A 30 4.31 12.50 10.95
C LEU A 30 3.40 13.69 11.27
N THR A 31 2.89 14.34 10.23
CA THR A 31 1.90 15.41 10.37
C THR A 31 0.50 14.84 10.22
N VAL A 32 -0.33 14.97 11.26
CA VAL A 32 -1.71 14.51 11.29
C VAL A 32 -2.64 15.71 11.23
N LEU A 33 -3.57 15.69 10.27
CA LEU A 33 -4.63 16.68 10.14
C LEU A 33 -5.96 15.98 10.46
N VAL A 34 -6.67 16.46 11.48
CA VAL A 34 -7.94 15.88 11.92
C VAL A 34 -9.04 16.91 11.77
N CYS A 35 -10.08 16.59 11.00
CA CYS A 35 -11.29 17.40 10.88
C CYS A 35 -12.48 16.61 11.43
N GLU A 36 -12.95 16.99 12.61
CA GLU A 36 -14.08 16.31 13.26
C GLU A 36 -15.42 16.77 12.67
N ARG A 37 -16.26 15.80 12.32
CA ARG A 37 -17.55 16.01 11.65
C ARG A 37 -18.58 15.02 12.16
N HIS A 38 -19.64 15.51 12.78
CA HIS A 38 -20.67 14.67 13.40
C HIS A 38 -21.87 14.37 12.49
N GLU A 39 -21.80 14.72 11.19
CA GLU A 39 -22.94 14.54 10.28
C GLU A 39 -23.12 13.09 9.81
N ALA A 40 -22.06 12.29 9.81
CA ALA A 40 -22.08 10.87 9.43
C ALA A 40 -21.15 10.05 10.32
N PRO A 41 -21.52 8.82 10.71
CA PRO A 41 -20.70 7.96 11.56
C PRO A 41 -19.57 7.27 10.76
N VAL A 42 -18.85 8.02 9.94
CA VAL A 42 -17.80 7.54 9.03
C VAL A 42 -16.48 8.23 9.38
N PHE A 43 -15.41 7.46 9.36
CA PHE A 43 -14.04 7.93 9.41
C PHE A 43 -13.44 7.75 8.02
N SER A 44 -13.05 8.86 7.39
CA SER A 44 -12.31 8.86 6.13
C SER A 44 -10.91 9.36 6.40
N PHE A 45 -9.92 8.76 5.76
CA PHE A 45 -8.54 9.21 5.89
C PHE A 45 -7.85 9.17 4.54
N PHE A 46 -6.73 9.85 4.51
CA PHE A 46 -5.88 10.00 3.35
C PHE A 46 -4.45 10.12 3.85
N THR A 47 -3.62 9.14 3.51
CA THR A 47 -2.20 9.13 3.86
C THR A 47 -1.40 9.57 2.66
N HIS A 48 -0.68 10.69 2.77
CA HIS A 48 0.26 11.17 1.76
C HIS A 48 1.69 10.79 2.15
N VAL A 49 2.42 10.23 1.20
CA VAL A 49 3.86 9.98 1.29
C VAL A 49 4.56 10.88 0.29
N ASN A 50 5.51 11.68 0.74
CA ASN A 50 6.27 12.64 -0.08
C ASN A 50 7.37 11.95 -0.91
N VAL A 51 6.95 11.01 -1.75
CA VAL A 51 7.76 10.27 -2.72
C VAL A 51 6.85 9.97 -3.90
N GLY A 52 7.31 10.26 -5.12
CA GLY A 52 6.64 9.85 -6.34
C GLY A 52 7.65 9.52 -7.45
N ALA A 53 7.19 9.54 -8.70
CA ALA A 53 8.02 9.23 -9.85
C ALA A 53 9.21 10.22 -10.06
N ASP A 54 9.16 11.43 -9.48
CA ASP A 54 10.22 12.44 -9.56
C ASP A 54 11.51 12.02 -8.84
N ARG A 55 11.41 11.05 -7.92
CA ARG A 55 12.55 10.47 -7.19
C ARG A 55 13.22 9.34 -7.97
N GLU A 56 12.68 8.96 -9.13
CA GLU A 56 13.22 7.89 -9.95
C GLU A 56 14.28 8.41 -10.94
N TYR A 57 15.23 7.55 -11.30
CA TYR A 57 16.23 7.80 -12.33
C TYR A 57 16.36 6.57 -13.25
N PRO A 58 16.95 6.70 -14.45
CA PRO A 58 17.11 5.59 -15.37
C PRO A 58 17.77 4.38 -14.69
N GLY A 59 17.08 3.24 -14.72
CA GLY A 59 17.49 2.01 -14.03
C GLY A 59 16.62 1.64 -12.82
N ILE A 60 15.81 2.57 -12.30
CA ILE A 60 14.83 2.31 -11.22
C ILE A 60 13.43 2.87 -11.54
N THR A 61 13.13 3.09 -12.82
CA THR A 61 11.82 3.61 -13.25
C THR A 61 10.68 2.65 -12.89
N GLY A 62 9.58 3.19 -12.36
CA GLY A 62 8.39 2.46 -11.92
C GLY A 62 8.47 1.93 -10.49
N LEU A 63 9.54 2.22 -9.76
CA LEU A 63 9.77 1.69 -8.42
C LEU A 63 8.81 2.28 -7.37
N ALA A 64 8.47 3.58 -7.47
CA ALA A 64 7.51 4.19 -6.55
C ALA A 64 6.11 3.54 -6.70
N HIS A 65 5.65 3.41 -7.95
CA HIS A 65 4.40 2.72 -8.25
C HIS A 65 4.45 1.23 -7.88
N MET A 66 5.59 0.54 -8.08
CA MET A 66 5.75 -0.83 -7.60
C MET A 66 5.55 -0.92 -6.09
N PHE A 67 6.22 -0.07 -5.30
CA PHE A 67 6.07 -0.06 -3.84
C PHE A 67 4.65 0.28 -3.38
N GLU A 68 3.91 1.10 -4.13
CA GLU A 68 2.48 1.33 -3.91
C GLU A 68 1.70 0.01 -3.93
N HIS A 69 1.87 -0.81 -4.97
CA HIS A 69 1.22 -2.13 -5.07
C HIS A 69 1.68 -3.07 -3.96
N MET A 70 2.98 -3.09 -3.65
CA MET A 70 3.53 -3.97 -2.62
C MET A 70 2.98 -3.67 -1.23
N ALA A 71 2.59 -2.42 -0.96
CA ALA A 71 1.99 -2.04 0.30
C ALA A 71 0.65 -2.77 0.59
N PHE A 72 -0.01 -3.32 -0.42
CA PHE A 72 -1.23 -4.13 -0.27
C PHE A 72 -0.97 -5.64 -0.22
N LYS A 73 0.25 -6.09 -0.52
CA LYS A 73 0.61 -7.52 -0.54
C LYS A 73 0.79 -8.12 0.85
N GLY A 74 0.60 -7.33 1.91
CA GLY A 74 0.56 -7.77 3.29
C GLY A 74 1.83 -7.50 4.07
N THR A 75 1.88 -8.04 5.29
CA THR A 75 2.92 -7.86 6.30
C THR A 75 3.35 -9.19 6.89
N ASP A 76 4.15 -9.16 7.96
CA ASP A 76 4.47 -10.34 8.76
C ASP A 76 3.25 -10.89 9.55
N LYS A 77 2.15 -10.14 9.61
CA LYS A 77 0.89 -10.52 10.29
C LYS A 77 -0.32 -10.60 9.38
N ILE A 78 -0.28 -9.94 8.22
CA ILE A 78 -1.39 -9.83 7.26
C ILE A 78 -0.93 -10.39 5.91
N GLY A 79 -1.77 -11.13 5.20
CA GLY A 79 -1.46 -11.72 3.90
C GLY A 79 -0.67 -13.03 4.00
N THR A 80 -0.65 -13.68 5.17
CA THR A 80 0.16 -14.88 5.42
C THR A 80 -0.55 -15.90 6.30
N ARG A 81 -0.27 -17.18 6.05
CA ARG A 81 -0.69 -18.33 6.86
C ARG A 81 0.30 -18.66 7.96
N ASP A 82 1.59 -18.49 7.69
CA ASP A 82 2.70 -18.67 8.63
C ASP A 82 3.91 -17.88 8.13
N TYR A 83 4.17 -16.72 8.72
CA TYR A 83 5.26 -15.85 8.30
C TYR A 83 6.66 -16.45 8.58
N ALA A 84 6.79 -17.28 9.61
CA ALA A 84 8.09 -17.81 9.99
C ALA A 84 8.64 -18.74 8.90
N ASP A 85 7.77 -19.60 8.37
CA ASP A 85 8.08 -20.50 7.26
C ASP A 85 8.06 -19.77 5.91
N GLU A 86 7.11 -18.84 5.71
CA GLU A 86 7.06 -18.00 4.51
C GLU A 86 8.37 -17.25 4.29
N ARG A 87 8.94 -16.63 5.33
CA ARG A 87 10.20 -15.91 5.26
C ARG A 87 11.33 -16.81 4.73
N VAL A 88 11.37 -18.07 5.15
CA VAL A 88 12.38 -19.04 4.68
C VAL A 88 12.14 -19.40 3.21
N ALA A 89 10.88 -19.53 2.80
CA ALA A 89 10.52 -19.75 1.40
C ALA A 89 10.90 -18.54 0.52
N LEU A 90 10.59 -17.32 0.95
CA LEU A 90 10.95 -16.07 0.26
C LEU A 90 12.47 -15.90 0.15
N GLU A 91 13.24 -16.23 1.19
CA GLU A 91 14.70 -16.26 1.11
C GLU A 91 15.22 -17.27 0.07
N SER A 92 14.48 -18.36 -0.15
CA SER A 92 14.81 -19.35 -1.19
C SER A 92 14.47 -18.83 -2.58
N VAL A 93 13.38 -18.09 -2.73
CA VAL A 93 13.02 -17.37 -3.97
C VAL A 93 14.13 -16.39 -4.34
N GLU A 94 14.58 -15.56 -3.40
CA GLU A 94 15.62 -14.55 -3.65
C GLU A 94 16.94 -15.20 -4.09
N LYS A 95 17.36 -16.27 -3.41
CA LYS A 95 18.56 -17.04 -3.78
C LYS A 95 18.45 -17.64 -5.18
N ALA A 96 17.29 -18.23 -5.51
CA ALA A 96 17.05 -18.82 -6.82
C ALA A 96 17.03 -17.74 -7.92
N TYR A 97 16.40 -16.59 -7.65
CA TYR A 97 16.36 -15.46 -8.56
C TYR A 97 17.75 -14.90 -8.84
N HIS A 98 18.58 -14.69 -7.81
CA HIS A 98 19.95 -14.23 -8.01
C HIS A 98 20.78 -15.17 -8.88
N ALA A 99 20.67 -16.48 -8.66
CA ALA A 99 21.37 -17.46 -9.48
C ALA A 99 20.89 -17.42 -10.94
N TYR A 100 19.57 -17.38 -11.15
CA TYR A 100 18.95 -17.24 -12.47
C TYR A 100 19.39 -15.96 -13.18
N ASP A 101 19.27 -14.80 -12.52
CA ASP A 101 19.58 -13.51 -13.10
C ASP A 101 21.07 -13.36 -13.44
N GLN A 102 21.96 -13.90 -12.59
CA GLN A 102 23.39 -13.91 -12.84
C GLN A 102 23.77 -14.69 -14.11
N GLU A 103 23.18 -15.87 -14.34
CA GLU A 103 23.44 -16.65 -15.55
C GLU A 103 22.77 -16.00 -16.77
N ARG A 104 21.54 -15.51 -16.63
CA ARG A 104 20.78 -14.87 -17.70
C ARG A 104 21.47 -13.61 -18.24
N ARG A 105 22.03 -12.78 -17.35
CA ARG A 105 22.70 -11.52 -17.70
C ARG A 105 24.16 -11.70 -18.14
N ARG A 106 24.67 -12.94 -18.16
CA ARG A 106 26.04 -13.21 -18.61
C ARG A 106 26.18 -12.91 -20.11
N GLU A 107 27.11 -12.01 -20.45
CA GLU A 107 27.36 -11.58 -21.84
C GLU A 107 28.17 -12.60 -22.64
N VAL A 108 29.08 -13.34 -21.98
CA VAL A 108 29.99 -14.30 -22.63
C VAL A 108 29.89 -15.66 -21.93
N GLY A 109 29.65 -16.72 -22.69
CA GLY A 109 29.59 -18.08 -22.16
C GLY A 109 28.32 -18.36 -21.33
N ARG A 110 27.20 -17.73 -21.70
CA ARG A 110 25.86 -18.05 -21.18
C ARG A 110 25.48 -19.47 -21.56
N ASP A 111 25.03 -20.26 -20.59
CA ASP A 111 24.48 -21.59 -20.83
C ASP A 111 22.95 -21.56 -20.81
N GLU A 112 22.33 -21.66 -22.00
CA GLU A 112 20.86 -21.65 -22.15
C GLU A 112 20.16 -22.78 -21.38
N LYS A 113 20.80 -23.96 -21.27
CA LYS A 113 20.19 -25.08 -20.53
C LYS A 113 20.17 -24.76 -19.05
N LYS A 114 21.28 -24.22 -18.54
CA LYS A 114 21.38 -23.78 -17.15
C LYS A 114 20.42 -22.62 -16.84
N VAL A 115 20.23 -21.67 -17.77
CA VAL A 115 19.22 -20.60 -17.61
C VAL A 115 17.83 -21.21 -17.45
N ALA A 116 17.44 -22.15 -18.31
CA ALA A 116 16.13 -22.80 -18.24
C ALA A 116 15.95 -23.62 -16.94
N GLU A 117 16.99 -24.32 -16.48
CA GLU A 117 16.99 -25.05 -15.21
C GLU A 117 16.84 -24.11 -14.00
N LEU A 118 17.58 -23.01 -13.99
CA LEU A 118 17.50 -22.00 -12.92
C LEU A 118 16.17 -21.25 -12.93
N GLU A 119 15.62 -20.96 -14.11
CA GLU A 119 14.28 -20.37 -14.24
C GLU A 119 13.22 -21.29 -13.65
N LYS A 120 13.31 -22.60 -13.94
CA LYS A 120 12.41 -23.59 -13.35
C LYS A 120 12.57 -23.64 -11.83
N ALA A 121 13.80 -23.69 -11.32
CA ALA A 121 14.05 -23.71 -9.88
C ALA A 121 13.51 -22.45 -9.17
N TRP A 122 13.64 -21.28 -9.80
CA TRP A 122 13.07 -20.04 -9.30
C TRP A 122 11.54 -20.07 -9.27
N LYS A 123 10.89 -20.53 -10.35
CA LYS A 123 9.43 -20.70 -10.40
C LYS A 123 8.91 -21.71 -9.38
N ASP A 124 9.63 -22.82 -9.19
CA ASP A 124 9.29 -23.82 -8.18
C ASP A 124 9.42 -23.24 -6.76
N ALA A 125 10.42 -22.38 -6.51
CA ALA A 125 10.57 -21.67 -5.24
C ALA A 125 9.43 -20.67 -5.00
N ILE A 126 9.00 -19.93 -6.04
CA ILE A 126 7.84 -19.03 -5.95
C ILE A 126 6.60 -19.83 -5.57
N ALA A 127 6.32 -20.92 -6.30
CA ALA A 127 5.16 -21.77 -6.04
C ALA A 127 5.17 -22.39 -4.62
N ALA A 128 6.35 -22.59 -4.03
CA ALA A 128 6.47 -23.03 -2.64
C ALA A 128 6.16 -21.89 -1.65
N ALA A 129 6.63 -20.66 -1.92
CA ALA A 129 6.32 -19.49 -1.11
C ALA A 129 4.83 -19.11 -1.18
N ASP A 130 4.21 -19.19 -2.35
CA ASP A 130 2.79 -18.88 -2.59
C ASP A 130 1.84 -19.72 -1.73
N GLN A 131 2.26 -20.89 -1.24
CA GLN A 131 1.45 -21.73 -0.34
C GLN A 131 1.16 -21.05 1.00
N TYR A 132 2.01 -20.11 1.41
CA TYR A 132 1.85 -19.35 2.65
C TYR A 132 1.05 -18.07 2.44
N VAL A 133 0.96 -17.57 1.21
CA VAL A 133 0.32 -16.29 0.92
C VAL A 133 -1.20 -16.41 1.05
N LYS A 134 -1.80 -15.43 1.72
CA LYS A 134 -3.24 -15.19 1.64
C LYS A 134 -3.44 -13.96 0.78
N GLU A 135 -3.79 -14.19 -0.48
CA GLU A 135 -3.99 -13.12 -1.44
C GLU A 135 -5.06 -12.15 -0.93
N GLU A 136 -4.81 -10.85 -1.11
CA GLU A 136 -5.78 -9.78 -0.85
C GLU A 136 -6.30 -9.66 0.59
N GLU A 137 -5.73 -10.37 1.58
CA GLU A 137 -6.22 -10.38 2.98
C GLU A 137 -6.33 -8.96 3.57
N PHE A 138 -5.43 -8.03 3.17
CA PHE A 138 -5.54 -6.63 3.57
C PHE A 138 -6.89 -6.01 3.12
N GLY A 139 -7.23 -6.17 1.85
CA GLY A 139 -8.48 -5.67 1.28
C GLY A 139 -9.69 -6.40 1.84
N GLU A 140 -9.60 -7.71 2.03
CA GLU A 140 -10.67 -8.52 2.64
C GLU A 140 -10.96 -8.08 4.09
N ILE A 141 -9.94 -7.73 4.88
CA ILE A 141 -10.14 -7.16 6.22
C ILE A 141 -10.90 -5.83 6.12
N VAL A 142 -10.50 -4.96 5.20
CA VAL A 142 -11.16 -3.66 4.99
C VAL A 142 -12.63 -3.87 4.62
N GLU A 143 -12.92 -4.70 3.63
CA GLU A 143 -14.28 -4.98 3.18
C GLU A 143 -15.15 -5.63 4.27
N ARG A 144 -14.62 -6.67 4.94
CA ARG A 144 -15.33 -7.40 6.00
C ARG A 144 -15.72 -6.49 7.17
N GLU A 145 -14.92 -5.47 7.45
CA GLU A 145 -15.15 -4.52 8.54
C GLU A 145 -15.93 -3.27 8.10
N GLY A 146 -16.52 -3.30 6.90
CA GLY A 146 -17.39 -2.26 6.36
C GLY A 146 -16.64 -1.08 5.73
N GLY A 147 -15.36 -1.26 5.45
CA GLY A 147 -14.53 -0.28 4.76
C GLY A 147 -14.91 -0.15 3.29
N VAL A 148 -14.80 1.06 2.75
CA VAL A 148 -15.16 1.37 1.37
C VAL A 148 -14.13 2.29 0.73
N GLY A 149 -13.98 2.17 -0.59
CA GLY A 149 -13.12 3.05 -1.36
C GLY A 149 -11.62 2.84 -1.14
N LEU A 150 -11.21 1.61 -0.82
CA LEU A 150 -9.81 1.19 -0.79
C LEU A 150 -9.13 1.48 -2.11
N ASN A 151 -8.19 2.42 -2.08
CA ASN A 151 -7.43 2.81 -3.25
C ASN A 151 -6.08 3.41 -2.87
N ALA A 152 -5.19 3.46 -3.85
CA ALA A 152 -3.95 4.20 -3.81
C ALA A 152 -3.64 4.78 -5.19
N PHE A 153 -2.68 5.69 -5.22
CA PHE A 153 -2.08 6.16 -6.46
C PHE A 153 -0.68 6.71 -6.21
N THR A 154 0.11 6.76 -7.27
CA THR A 154 1.43 7.38 -7.30
C THR A 154 1.48 8.37 -8.45
N ASP A 155 1.78 9.62 -8.09
CA ASP A 155 1.99 10.73 -9.01
C ASP A 155 3.49 11.10 -9.05
N SER A 156 3.78 12.29 -9.58
CA SER A 156 5.16 12.75 -9.73
C SER A 156 5.85 12.96 -8.37
N ASP A 157 5.17 13.56 -7.40
CA ASP A 157 5.74 13.98 -6.11
C ASP A 157 5.08 13.32 -4.89
N GLU A 158 4.09 12.45 -5.11
CA GLU A 158 3.40 11.77 -4.03
C GLU A 158 3.00 10.33 -4.35
N THR A 159 2.90 9.54 -3.29
CA THR A 159 2.16 8.28 -3.25
C THR A 159 1.13 8.40 -2.14
N ALA A 160 -0.11 8.07 -2.45
CA ALA A 160 -1.26 8.27 -1.60
C ALA A 160 -2.02 6.96 -1.36
N TYR A 161 -2.58 6.82 -0.16
CA TYR A 161 -3.47 5.72 0.22
C TYR A 161 -4.74 6.28 0.85
N LEU A 162 -5.90 5.75 0.45
CA LEU A 162 -7.18 6.24 0.93
C LEU A 162 -8.19 5.11 1.07
N TYR A 163 -8.98 5.18 2.14
CA TYR A 163 -10.29 4.53 2.28
C TYR A 163 -11.10 5.18 3.39
N SER A 164 -12.34 4.71 3.53
CA SER A 164 -13.22 5.08 4.64
C SER A 164 -13.65 3.85 5.40
N PHE A 165 -13.91 4.02 6.69
CA PHE A 165 -14.43 3.02 7.60
C PHE A 165 -15.61 3.58 8.41
N PRO A 166 -16.43 2.72 9.02
CA PRO A 166 -17.29 3.13 10.13
C PRO A 166 -16.47 3.76 11.25
N SER A 167 -17.02 4.80 11.90
CA SER A 167 -16.33 5.57 12.95
C SER A 167 -15.83 4.74 14.15
N ASN A 168 -16.38 3.54 14.38
CA ASN A 168 -15.95 2.61 15.43
C ASN A 168 -14.85 1.62 14.98
N ARG A 169 -14.12 1.95 13.90
CA ARG A 169 -13.00 1.15 13.36
C ARG A 169 -11.69 1.93 13.27
N ILE A 170 -11.57 3.05 13.99
CA ILE A 170 -10.37 3.88 14.00
C ILE A 170 -9.15 3.09 14.49
N GLU A 171 -9.30 2.24 15.51
CA GLU A 171 -8.19 1.41 16.01
C GLU A 171 -7.74 0.36 14.99
N LEU A 172 -8.69 -0.24 14.26
CA LEU A 172 -8.38 -1.16 13.17
C LEU A 172 -7.63 -0.43 12.05
N TRP A 173 -8.10 0.74 11.65
CA TRP A 173 -7.40 1.58 10.69
C TRP A 173 -5.96 1.86 11.12
N ALA A 174 -5.77 2.32 12.35
CA ALA A 174 -4.44 2.63 12.88
C ALA A 174 -3.51 1.40 12.87
N TYR A 175 -4.04 0.22 13.20
CA TYR A 175 -3.31 -1.04 13.10
C TYR A 175 -2.91 -1.35 11.65
N LEU A 176 -3.85 -1.28 10.70
CA LEU A 176 -3.61 -1.58 9.30
C LEU A 176 -2.60 -0.63 8.63
N GLU A 177 -2.69 0.69 8.89
CA GLU A 177 -1.70 1.65 8.38
C GLU A 177 -0.33 1.43 9.02
N SER A 178 -0.28 1.17 10.33
CA SER A 178 0.98 0.90 11.03
C SER A 178 1.68 -0.32 10.44
N GLU A 179 0.95 -1.40 10.21
CA GLU A 179 1.46 -2.62 9.59
C GLU A 179 1.98 -2.32 8.18
N ARG A 180 1.19 -1.65 7.33
CA ARG A 180 1.58 -1.29 5.95
C ARG A 180 2.91 -0.55 5.88
N PHE A 181 3.12 0.44 6.75
CA PHE A 181 4.29 1.31 6.67
C PHE A 181 5.51 0.81 7.44
N LEU A 182 5.33 0.01 8.49
CA LEU A 182 6.45 -0.44 9.33
C LEU A 182 6.90 -1.87 9.02
N HIS A 183 5.99 -2.74 8.57
CA HIS A 183 6.26 -4.17 8.41
C HIS A 183 5.84 -4.75 7.05
N PRO A 184 6.05 -4.05 5.90
CA PRO A 184 5.68 -4.61 4.61
C PRO A 184 6.53 -5.84 4.28
N VAL A 185 5.90 -6.86 3.69
CA VAL A 185 6.60 -8.05 3.17
C VAL A 185 6.48 -8.05 1.66
N MET A 186 7.64 -8.07 0.99
CA MET A 186 7.72 -8.04 -0.47
C MET A 186 7.53 -9.46 -1.01
N ARG A 187 6.33 -9.76 -1.52
CA ARG A 187 5.91 -11.05 -2.09
C ARG A 187 5.72 -10.94 -3.59
#